data_AF-A0A497TEA6-F1
#
_entry.id   AF-A0A497TEA6-F1
#
_cell.length_a   1.000
_cell.length_b   1.000
_cell.length_c   1.000
_cell.angle_alpha   90.00
_cell.angle_beta   90.00
_cell.angle_gamma   90.00
#
_symmetry.space_group_name_H-M   'P 1'
#
loop_
_entity.id
_entity.type
_entity.pdbx_description
1 polymer ?
#
loop_
_entity_poly.entity_id
_entity_poly.type
_entity_poly.pdbx_seq_one_letter_code
_entity_poly.pdbx_strand_id
1 'polypeptide(L)'
;FGQYGIYKQTRGRFLKLNFLETIFLAKHFGLRVQDLDGKKLTASRLMREIAEKREYAKQLYEVYEDWRLRGFIVKSGFKFGSHFRIYFPGVSPLDQKGYIHSKHVLHVFPKNQKLLVSEWARVVRVAHSVRKTFILGIPELTAKDYKKWREDFVAWRRKKSKKGLVRETPDVDPARYLLIALSEDEHIGGVELASLLKLAREQGLELLLSITDSETAITYYVLKQIVLPGSKYEYYEIEWMKP
;
A
#
# COMPACT_ATOMS: atom_id res chain seq x y z
N PHE A 1 -23.40 -4.94 -3.17
CA PHE A 1 -22.20 -4.10 -2.94
C PHE A 1 -20.93 -4.95 -2.95
N GLY A 2 -20.23 -5.02 -4.09
CA GLY A 2 -18.94 -5.69 -4.22
C GLY A 2 -18.97 -7.22 -4.28
N GLN A 3 -17.83 -7.80 -4.63
CA GLN A 3 -17.63 -9.24 -4.83
C GLN A 3 -16.95 -9.87 -3.60
N TYR A 4 -17.67 -10.74 -2.90
CA TYR A 4 -17.18 -11.47 -1.73
C TYR A 4 -16.89 -12.94 -2.04
N GLY A 5 -16.00 -13.53 -1.25
CA GLY A 5 -15.62 -14.92 -1.33
C GLY A 5 -14.88 -15.30 -2.61
N ILE A 6 -14.65 -16.60 -2.79
CA ILE A 6 -13.92 -17.13 -3.94
C ILE A 6 -14.82 -17.10 -5.18
N TYR A 7 -14.51 -16.22 -6.12
CA TYR A 7 -15.26 -16.04 -7.36
C TYR A 7 -14.90 -17.04 -8.47
N LYS A 8 -13.87 -17.86 -8.28
CA LYS A 8 -13.45 -18.95 -9.19
C LYS A 8 -13.75 -20.33 -8.60
N GLN A 9 -14.88 -20.47 -7.92
CA GLN A 9 -15.22 -21.75 -7.31
C GLN A 9 -15.88 -22.66 -8.35
N THR A 10 -15.10 -23.61 -8.88
CA THR A 10 -15.59 -24.63 -9.83
C THR A 10 -16.08 -25.90 -9.15
N ARG A 11 -15.88 -26.03 -7.82
CA ARG A 11 -16.25 -27.21 -7.03
C ARG A 11 -16.81 -26.83 -5.66
N GLY A 12 -17.87 -27.53 -5.25
CA GLY A 12 -18.54 -27.37 -3.96
C GLY A 12 -19.75 -26.42 -3.99
N ARG A 13 -20.59 -26.49 -2.95
CA ARG A 13 -21.83 -25.70 -2.81
C ARG A 13 -21.71 -24.55 -1.79
N PHE A 14 -20.58 -24.43 -1.11
CA PHE A 14 -20.37 -23.45 -0.05
C PHE A 14 -19.50 -22.29 -0.50
N LEU A 15 -19.95 -21.06 -0.22
CA LEU A 15 -19.15 -19.86 -0.41
C LEU A 15 -18.05 -19.80 0.66
N LYS A 16 -16.79 -19.71 0.23
CA LYS A 16 -15.65 -19.53 1.14
C LYS A 16 -15.33 -18.04 1.27
N LEU A 17 -15.44 -17.52 2.48
CA LEU A 17 -15.02 -16.17 2.87
C LEU A 17 -13.66 -16.24 3.56
N ASN A 18 -12.77 -15.31 3.24
CA ASN A 18 -11.57 -15.12 4.07
C ASN A 18 -11.90 -14.32 5.34
N PHE A 19 -10.97 -14.26 6.29
CA PHE A 19 -11.25 -13.61 7.57
C PHE A 19 -11.61 -12.12 7.46
N LEU A 20 -11.00 -11.40 6.51
CA LEU A 20 -11.28 -9.98 6.28
C LEU A 20 -12.73 -9.79 5.82
N GLU A 21 -13.15 -10.60 4.84
CA GLU A 21 -14.51 -10.62 4.33
C GLU A 21 -15.51 -11.00 5.44
N THR A 22 -15.20 -12.02 6.24
CA THR A 22 -16.03 -12.48 7.35
C THR A 22 -16.24 -11.38 8.39
N ILE A 23 -15.17 -10.76 8.88
CA ILE A 23 -15.27 -9.70 9.90
C ILE A 23 -16.01 -8.48 9.32
N PHE A 24 -15.74 -8.10 8.07
CA PHE A 24 -16.43 -6.98 7.42
C PHE A 24 -17.93 -7.21 7.26
N LEU A 25 -18.34 -8.39 6.81
CA LEU A 25 -19.75 -8.76 6.68
C LEU A 25 -20.44 -8.88 8.04
N ALA A 26 -19.74 -9.40 9.05
CA ALA A 26 -20.27 -9.47 10.41
C ALA A 26 -20.49 -8.07 11.02
N LYS A 27 -19.56 -7.14 10.78
CA LYS A 27 -19.60 -5.78 11.33
C LYS A 27 -20.63 -4.88 10.62
N HIS A 28 -20.75 -4.97 9.31
CA HIS A 28 -21.52 -4.01 8.50
C HIS A 28 -22.81 -4.57 7.88
N PHE A 29 -22.97 -5.89 7.83
CA PHE A 29 -24.07 -6.54 7.10
C PHE A 29 -24.78 -7.63 7.91
N GLY A 30 -24.53 -7.71 9.22
CA GLY A 30 -25.25 -8.63 10.11
C GLY A 30 -24.97 -10.12 9.90
N LEU A 31 -23.85 -10.48 9.24
CA LEU A 31 -23.46 -11.88 9.07
C LEU A 31 -23.27 -12.53 10.46
N ARG A 32 -24.07 -13.56 10.74
CA ARG A 32 -23.94 -14.37 11.95
C ARG A 32 -22.84 -15.40 11.75
N VAL A 33 -21.85 -15.38 12.63
CA VAL A 33 -20.73 -16.32 12.59
C VAL A 33 -20.82 -17.22 13.81
N GLN A 34 -20.56 -18.51 13.61
CA GLN A 34 -20.49 -19.52 14.67
C GLN A 34 -19.25 -20.39 14.46
N ASP A 35 -18.70 -20.94 15.55
CA ASP A 35 -17.66 -21.95 15.47
C ASP A 35 -18.23 -23.34 15.14
N LEU A 36 -17.36 -24.36 15.16
CA LEU A 36 -17.72 -25.75 14.89
C LEU A 36 -18.69 -26.33 15.93
N ASP A 37 -18.69 -25.78 17.15
CA ASP A 37 -19.55 -26.19 18.26
C ASP A 37 -20.87 -25.41 18.28
N GLY A 38 -21.11 -24.55 17.28
CA GLY A 38 -22.34 -23.75 17.15
C GLY A 38 -22.37 -22.51 18.04
N LYS A 39 -21.27 -22.17 18.72
CA LYS A 39 -21.19 -20.98 19.56
C LYS A 39 -21.08 -19.73 18.69
N LYS A 40 -21.94 -18.74 18.96
CA LYS A 40 -21.93 -17.46 18.23
C LYS A 40 -20.64 -16.68 18.52
N LEU A 41 -20.03 -16.16 17.46
CA LEU A 41 -18.83 -15.34 17.52
C LEU A 41 -19.14 -13.91 17.04
N THR A 42 -18.76 -12.92 17.84
CA THR A 42 -18.84 -11.51 17.45
C THR A 42 -17.65 -11.12 16.57
N ALA A 43 -17.79 -10.06 15.76
CA ALA A 43 -16.70 -9.53 14.94
C ALA A 43 -15.46 -9.17 15.78
N SER A 44 -15.66 -8.56 16.96
CA SER A 44 -14.57 -8.22 17.88
C SER A 44 -13.84 -9.45 18.42
N ARG A 45 -14.59 -10.51 18.75
CA ARG A 45 -14.01 -11.78 19.20
C ARG A 45 -13.20 -12.44 18.08
N LEU A 46 -13.75 -12.50 16.87
CA LEU A 46 -13.05 -13.02 15.69
C LEU A 46 -11.75 -12.27 15.44
N MET A 47 -11.80 -10.93 15.47
CA MET A 47 -10.60 -10.12 15.25
C MET A 47 -9.53 -10.40 16.30
N ARG A 48 -9.91 -10.54 17.58
CA ARG A 48 -8.97 -10.87 18.66
C ARG A 48 -8.32 -12.24 18.45
N GLU A 49 -9.12 -13.29 18.25
CA GLU A 49 -8.63 -14.67 18.04
C GLU A 49 -7.72 -14.79 16.80
N ILE A 50 -7.94 -13.96 15.78
CA ILE A 50 -7.11 -13.94 14.57
C ILE A 50 -5.83 -13.14 14.79
N ALA A 51 -5.90 -12.00 15.49
CA ALA A 51 -4.73 -11.19 15.82
C ALA A 51 -3.73 -11.95 16.72
N GLU A 52 -4.20 -12.89 17.54
CA GLU A 52 -3.34 -13.79 18.33
C GLU A 52 -2.53 -14.77 17.46
N LYS A 53 -3.02 -15.10 16.25
CA LYS A 53 -2.44 -16.14 15.39
C LYS A 53 -1.76 -15.60 14.14
N ARG A 54 -2.03 -14.35 13.79
CA ARG A 54 -1.59 -13.74 12.53
C ARG A 54 -1.04 -12.35 12.81
N GLU A 55 0.24 -12.20 12.50
CA GLU A 55 0.91 -10.92 12.53
C GLU A 55 0.15 -9.91 11.65
N TYR A 56 0.05 -8.68 12.17
CA TYR A 56 -0.58 -7.55 11.49
C TYR A 56 -2.05 -7.73 11.05
N ALA A 57 -2.77 -8.73 11.57
CA ALA A 57 -4.14 -8.99 11.13
C ALA A 57 -5.08 -7.78 11.30
N LYS A 58 -4.88 -7.02 12.38
CA LYS A 58 -5.64 -5.79 12.65
C LYS A 58 -5.34 -4.72 11.60
N GLN A 59 -4.08 -4.47 11.31
CA GLN A 59 -3.61 -3.48 10.33
C GLN A 59 -4.08 -3.83 8.91
N LEU A 60 -4.00 -5.10 8.54
CA LEU A 60 -4.55 -5.61 7.29
C LEU A 60 -6.05 -5.40 7.21
N TYR A 61 -6.78 -5.65 8.30
CA TYR A 61 -8.23 -5.45 8.36
C TYR A 61 -8.62 -3.98 8.28
N GLU A 62 -7.91 -3.09 8.97
CA GLU A 62 -8.16 -1.65 8.92
C GLU A 62 -8.04 -1.09 7.50
N VAL A 63 -6.97 -1.45 6.78
CA VAL A 63 -6.80 -1.07 5.39
C VAL A 63 -7.86 -1.72 4.49
N TYR A 64 -8.16 -3.00 4.71
CA TYR A 64 -9.22 -3.69 3.95
C TYR A 64 -10.58 -3.00 4.13
N GLU A 65 -10.97 -2.71 5.37
CA GLU A 65 -12.22 -2.06 5.72
C GLU A 65 -12.31 -0.67 5.08
N ASP A 66 -11.24 0.11 5.15
CA ASP A 66 -11.21 1.46 4.61
C ASP A 66 -11.49 1.48 3.09
N TRP A 67 -10.82 0.62 2.33
CA TRP A 67 -11.06 0.53 0.88
C TRP A 67 -12.45 -0.04 0.56
N ARG A 68 -12.93 -1.03 1.32
CA ARG A 68 -14.26 -1.64 1.11
C ARG A 68 -15.40 -0.67 1.37
N LEU A 69 -15.32 0.14 2.43
CA LEU A 69 -16.32 1.17 2.75
C LEU A 69 -16.42 2.24 1.64
N ARG A 70 -15.36 2.42 0.86
CA ARG A 70 -15.32 3.34 -0.30
C ARG A 70 -15.73 2.68 -1.62
N GLY A 71 -16.32 1.49 -1.56
CA GLY A 71 -16.88 0.80 -2.72
C GLY A 71 -15.86 0.03 -3.56
N PHE A 72 -14.58 0.01 -3.20
CA PHE A 72 -13.58 -0.80 -3.90
C PHE A 72 -13.79 -2.28 -3.63
N ILE A 73 -13.49 -3.13 -4.61
CA ILE A 73 -13.37 -4.57 -4.38
C ILE A 73 -11.93 -4.86 -4.00
N VAL A 74 -11.74 -5.45 -2.83
CA VAL A 74 -10.41 -5.79 -2.28
C VAL A 74 -10.29 -7.31 -2.24
N LYS A 75 -9.34 -7.87 -2.98
CA LYS A 75 -9.05 -9.32 -3.00
C LYS A 75 -7.58 -9.56 -2.68
N SER A 76 -7.20 -10.79 -2.38
CA SER A 76 -5.80 -11.15 -2.10
C SER A 76 -4.86 -10.75 -3.25
N GLY A 77 -3.78 -10.06 -2.90
CA GLY A 77 -2.70 -9.69 -3.81
C GLY A 77 -1.60 -10.75 -3.93
N PHE A 78 -1.78 -11.95 -3.36
CA PHE A 78 -0.73 -12.98 -3.23
C PHE A 78 0.03 -13.26 -4.54
N LYS A 79 -0.67 -13.31 -5.68
CA LYS A 79 -0.08 -13.54 -7.01
C LYS A 79 0.83 -12.41 -7.52
N PHE A 80 0.88 -11.29 -6.81
CA PHE A 80 1.58 -10.06 -7.17
C PHE A 80 2.47 -9.55 -6.03
N GLY A 81 2.84 -10.41 -5.08
CA GLY A 81 3.74 -10.02 -3.98
C GLY A 81 3.17 -8.97 -3.03
N SER A 82 1.85 -8.83 -2.94
CA SER A 82 1.17 -7.80 -2.14
C SER A 82 0.06 -8.40 -1.29
N HIS A 83 -0.35 -7.68 -0.24
CA HIS A 83 -1.48 -8.11 0.59
C HIS A 83 -2.78 -8.13 -0.22
N PHE A 84 -3.00 -7.08 -1.00
CA PHE A 84 -4.25 -6.87 -1.73
C PHE A 84 -4.04 -6.50 -3.19
N ARG A 85 -5.06 -6.81 -3.99
CA ARG A 85 -5.33 -6.19 -5.28
C ARG A 85 -6.70 -5.55 -5.22
N ILE A 86 -6.84 -4.40 -5.88
CA ILE A 86 -8.06 -3.60 -5.79
C ILE A 86 -8.69 -3.34 -7.15
N TYR A 87 -10.02 -3.25 -7.17
CA TYR A 87 -10.80 -2.85 -8.33
C TYR A 87 -11.63 -1.64 -7.96
N PHE A 88 -11.70 -0.69 -8.90
CA PHE A 88 -12.44 0.55 -8.73
C PHE A 88 -13.94 0.26 -8.52
N PRO A 89 -14.66 1.16 -7.82
CA PRO A 89 -16.10 1.06 -7.68
C PRO A 89 -16.79 0.88 -9.04
N GLY A 90 -17.81 0.01 -9.08
CA GLY A 90 -18.55 -0.31 -10.31
C GLY A 90 -17.88 -1.36 -11.21
N VAL A 91 -16.61 -1.71 -10.99
CA VAL A 91 -15.93 -2.77 -11.74
C VAL A 91 -16.09 -4.11 -11.01
N SER A 92 -16.47 -5.16 -11.73
CA SER A 92 -16.47 -6.53 -11.22
C SER A 92 -15.30 -7.33 -11.81
N PRO A 93 -14.55 -8.11 -11.01
CA PRO A 93 -13.56 -9.05 -11.53
C PRO A 93 -14.16 -10.16 -12.41
N LEU A 94 -15.48 -10.37 -12.30
CA LEU A 94 -16.30 -11.17 -13.21
C LEU A 94 -17.22 -10.21 -13.98
N ASP A 95 -16.89 -9.91 -15.23
CA ASP A 95 -17.75 -9.14 -16.13
C ASP A 95 -18.35 -10.07 -17.20
N GLN A 96 -19.46 -9.66 -17.82
CA GLN A 96 -20.13 -10.42 -18.87
C GLN A 96 -19.22 -10.69 -20.08
N LYS A 97 -18.18 -9.85 -20.27
CA LYS A 97 -17.16 -9.96 -21.33
C LYS A 97 -15.88 -10.71 -20.89
N GLY A 98 -15.83 -11.23 -19.66
CA GLY A 98 -14.69 -11.99 -19.14
C GLY A 98 -14.07 -11.39 -17.88
N TYR A 99 -12.84 -11.82 -17.56
CA TYR A 99 -12.15 -11.40 -16.35
C TYR A 99 -11.49 -10.04 -16.52
N ILE A 100 -11.83 -9.09 -15.65
CA ILE A 100 -11.11 -7.82 -15.57
C ILE A 100 -9.86 -8.02 -14.70
N HIS A 101 -8.70 -7.66 -15.24
CA HIS A 101 -7.45 -7.68 -14.48
C HIS A 101 -7.38 -6.47 -13.53
N SER A 102 -6.90 -6.69 -12.31
CA SER A 102 -6.58 -5.56 -11.43
C SER A 102 -5.48 -4.73 -12.08
N LYS A 103 -5.56 -3.40 -11.98
CA LYS A 103 -4.48 -2.49 -12.37
C LYS A 103 -3.61 -2.08 -11.18
N HIS A 104 -4.10 -2.26 -9.95
CA HIS A 104 -3.47 -1.75 -8.74
C HIS A 104 -3.33 -2.84 -7.70
N VAL A 105 -2.20 -2.82 -7.01
CA VAL A 105 -1.95 -3.63 -5.82
C VAL A 105 -1.79 -2.73 -4.62
N LEU A 106 -2.19 -3.21 -3.46
CA LEU A 106 -2.15 -2.49 -2.21
C LEU A 106 -1.38 -3.33 -1.19
N HIS A 107 -0.27 -2.78 -0.73
CA HIS A 107 0.58 -3.34 0.29
C HIS A 107 0.42 -2.54 1.58
N VAL A 108 0.45 -3.24 2.70
CA VAL A 108 0.26 -2.65 4.03
C VAL A 108 1.61 -2.71 4.71
N PHE A 109 2.11 -1.57 5.15
CA PHE A 109 3.37 -1.49 5.88
C PHE A 109 3.07 -0.96 7.29
N PRO A 110 2.80 -1.85 8.26
CA PRO A 110 2.52 -1.50 9.64
C PRO A 110 3.61 -0.60 10.22
N LYS A 111 3.23 0.40 11.02
CA LYS A 111 4.17 1.39 11.57
C LYS A 111 5.34 0.77 12.35
N ASN A 112 5.09 -0.34 13.04
CA ASN A 112 6.10 -1.05 13.85
C ASN A 112 6.94 -2.06 13.06
N GLN A 113 6.62 -2.31 11.78
CA GLN A 113 7.41 -3.20 10.94
C GLN A 113 8.69 -2.49 10.51
N LYS A 114 9.79 -3.22 10.52
CA LYS A 114 11.06 -2.84 9.89
C LYS A 114 11.46 -3.92 8.90
N LEU A 115 11.94 -3.50 7.74
CA LEU A 115 12.40 -4.39 6.67
C LEU A 115 13.81 -3.96 6.24
N LEU A 116 14.60 -4.92 5.78
CA LEU A 116 15.76 -4.61 4.96
C LEU A 116 15.30 -3.84 3.72
N VAL A 117 16.08 -2.85 3.28
CA VAL A 117 15.77 -2.06 2.09
C VAL A 117 15.67 -2.96 0.85
N SER A 118 16.53 -3.96 0.73
CA SER A 118 16.44 -5.00 -0.30
C SER A 118 15.10 -5.76 -0.29
N GLU A 119 14.58 -6.11 0.89
CA GLU A 119 13.27 -6.78 1.02
C GLU A 119 12.11 -5.86 0.67
N TRP A 120 12.15 -4.61 1.12
CA TRP A 120 11.16 -3.60 0.77
C TRP A 120 11.13 -3.35 -0.75
N ALA A 121 12.31 -3.17 -1.36
CA ALA A 121 12.45 -2.96 -2.80
C ALA A 121 11.98 -4.18 -3.61
N ARG A 122 12.19 -5.40 -3.11
CA ARG A 122 11.68 -6.64 -3.73
C ARG A 122 10.15 -6.62 -3.85
N VAL A 123 9.43 -6.18 -2.81
CA VAL A 123 7.96 -6.11 -2.84
C VAL A 123 7.49 -5.14 -3.95
N VAL A 124 8.11 -3.97 -4.04
CA VAL A 124 7.80 -2.97 -5.07
C VAL A 124 8.13 -3.50 -6.48
N ARG A 125 9.31 -4.11 -6.65
CA ARG A 125 9.79 -4.66 -7.92
C ARG A 125 8.86 -5.75 -8.47
N VAL A 126 8.34 -6.63 -7.61
CA VAL A 126 7.38 -7.68 -8.02
C VAL A 126 6.10 -7.07 -8.60
N ALA A 127 5.60 -5.97 -8.03
CA ALA A 127 4.40 -5.32 -8.56
C ALA A 127 4.65 -4.63 -9.90
N HIS A 128 5.79 -3.97 -10.06
CA HIS A 128 6.15 -3.32 -11.33
C HIS A 128 6.43 -4.32 -12.45
N SER A 129 7.02 -5.49 -12.15
CA SER A 129 7.28 -6.52 -13.17
C SER A 129 6.01 -7.07 -13.84
N VAL A 130 4.90 -7.11 -13.09
CA VAL A 130 3.57 -7.49 -13.62
C VAL A 130 2.72 -6.29 -14.08
N ARG A 131 3.35 -5.12 -14.27
CA ARG A 131 2.72 -3.87 -14.73
C ARG A 131 1.49 -3.51 -13.89
N LYS A 132 1.67 -3.46 -12.56
CA LYS A 132 0.64 -3.01 -11.61
C LYS A 132 1.14 -1.76 -10.90
N THR A 133 0.25 -0.79 -10.72
CA THR A 133 0.51 0.34 -9.82
C THR A 133 0.62 -0.19 -8.39
N PHE A 134 1.70 0.17 -7.70
CA PHE A 134 1.95 -0.22 -6.32
C PHE A 134 1.48 0.86 -5.37
N ILE A 135 0.51 0.54 -4.52
CA ILE A 135 0.00 1.42 -3.49
C ILE A 135 0.49 0.91 -2.14
N LEU A 136 1.10 1.79 -1.36
CA LEU A 136 1.50 1.57 0.02
C LEU A 136 0.47 2.20 0.96
N GLY A 137 0.07 1.49 2.01
CA GLY A 137 -0.70 2.05 3.13
C GLY A 137 0.01 1.82 4.46
N ILE A 138 0.10 2.88 5.27
CA ILE A 138 0.70 2.83 6.62
C ILE A 138 -0.40 3.15 7.65
N PRO A 139 -1.08 2.13 8.21
CA PRO A 139 -2.19 2.35 9.13
C PRO A 139 -1.71 2.70 10.55
N GLU A 140 -2.64 3.12 11.39
CA GLU A 140 -2.46 3.39 12.83
C GLU A 140 -1.43 4.48 13.20
N LEU A 141 -1.05 5.33 12.24
CA LEU A 141 -0.23 6.51 12.51
C LEU A 141 -1.00 7.55 13.34
N THR A 142 -0.32 8.09 14.32
CA THR A 142 -0.77 9.20 15.17
C THR A 142 0.30 10.29 15.20
N ALA A 143 -0.07 11.50 15.64
CA ALA A 143 0.87 12.63 15.71
C ALA A 143 2.14 12.32 16.53
N LYS A 144 2.07 11.42 17.52
CA LYS A 144 3.18 11.03 18.39
C LYS A 144 4.13 10.00 17.75
N ASP A 145 3.70 9.30 16.71
CA ASP A 145 4.51 8.29 16.05
C ASP A 145 5.60 8.94 15.16
N TYR A 146 5.31 10.12 14.60
CA TYR A 146 6.26 10.82 13.73
C TYR A 146 7.50 11.24 14.51
N LYS A 147 8.67 10.91 13.96
CA LYS A 147 9.97 11.23 14.55
C LYS A 147 10.80 12.03 13.56
N LYS A 148 11.69 12.89 14.07
CA LYS A 148 12.70 13.52 13.23
C LYS A 148 13.61 12.43 12.67
N TRP A 149 13.88 12.51 11.38
CA TRP A 149 14.78 11.59 10.69
C TRP A 149 15.76 12.40 9.83
N ARG A 150 16.74 11.73 9.23
CA ARG A 150 17.76 12.43 8.42
C ARG A 150 17.15 12.97 7.13
N GLU A 151 17.71 14.07 6.66
CA GLU A 151 17.44 14.70 5.37
C GLU A 151 18.76 14.67 4.61
N ASP A 152 18.83 13.92 3.51
CA ASP A 152 20.10 13.75 2.81
C ASP A 152 20.27 14.88 1.78
N PHE A 153 19.29 15.02 0.87
CA PHE A 153 19.38 16.02 -0.20
C PHE A 153 18.02 16.59 -0.62
N VAL A 154 18.06 17.76 -1.25
CA VAL A 154 16.94 18.32 -2.02
C VAL A 154 17.32 18.27 -3.49
N ALA A 155 16.40 17.84 -4.36
CA ALA A 155 16.68 17.62 -5.78
C ALA A 155 15.69 18.31 -6.73
N TRP A 156 16.20 18.64 -7.92
CA TRP A 156 15.52 19.30 -9.02
C TRP A 156 15.46 18.37 -10.25
N ARG A 157 14.59 18.65 -11.22
CA ARG A 157 14.50 17.85 -12.45
C ARG A 157 14.93 18.65 -13.69
N ARG A 158 14.89 18.01 -14.86
CA ARG A 158 14.95 18.73 -16.13
C ARG A 158 13.55 19.19 -16.55
N LYS A 159 13.43 20.43 -16.99
CA LYS A 159 12.20 20.99 -17.57
C LYS A 159 12.30 21.05 -19.09
N LYS A 160 11.16 20.90 -19.77
CA LYS A 160 11.08 21.10 -21.22
C LYS A 160 11.19 22.60 -21.55
N SER A 161 12.04 22.93 -22.50
CA SER A 161 12.21 24.26 -23.09
C SER A 161 12.08 24.16 -24.61
N LYS A 162 11.90 25.30 -25.29
CA LYS A 162 11.87 25.40 -26.76
C LYS A 162 13.10 24.79 -27.43
N LYS A 163 14.24 24.73 -26.73
CA LYS A 163 15.52 24.17 -27.21
C LYS A 163 15.83 22.77 -26.67
N GLY A 164 14.86 22.07 -26.07
CA GLY A 164 15.04 20.74 -25.47
C GLY A 164 14.94 20.73 -23.94
N LEU A 165 15.50 19.70 -23.30
CA LEU A 165 15.45 19.55 -21.84
C LEU A 165 16.56 20.37 -21.16
N VAL A 166 16.18 21.34 -20.33
CA VAL A 166 17.10 22.20 -19.58
C VAL A 166 17.03 21.85 -18.10
N ARG A 167 18.15 21.93 -17.38
CA ARG A 167 18.22 21.68 -15.94
C ARG A 167 17.47 22.79 -15.17
N GLU A 168 16.64 22.42 -14.20
CA GLU A 168 16.14 23.37 -13.19
C GLU A 168 17.28 23.78 -12.24
N THR A 169 17.38 25.07 -11.90
CA THR A 169 18.46 25.58 -11.05
C THR A 169 17.92 26.09 -9.70
N PRO A 170 18.64 25.88 -8.58
CA PRO A 170 18.18 26.30 -7.25
C PRO A 170 17.80 27.78 -7.14
N ASP A 171 18.50 28.66 -7.87
CA ASP A 171 18.29 30.12 -7.81
C ASP A 171 16.97 30.57 -8.45
N VAL A 172 16.39 29.75 -9.33
CA VAL A 172 15.26 30.15 -10.19
C VAL A 172 14.06 29.20 -10.05
N ASP A 173 14.33 27.91 -9.89
CA ASP A 173 13.32 26.86 -9.93
C ASP A 173 13.10 26.25 -8.55
N PRO A 174 11.83 25.94 -8.19
CA PRO A 174 11.54 25.27 -6.93
C PRO A 174 12.09 23.84 -6.96
N ALA A 175 12.58 23.39 -5.80
CA ALA A 175 12.89 21.99 -5.60
C ALA A 175 11.67 21.09 -5.83
N ARG A 176 11.93 19.85 -6.25
CA ARG A 176 10.90 18.87 -6.58
C ARG A 176 10.86 17.71 -5.60
N TYR A 177 12.03 17.31 -5.11
CA TYR A 177 12.17 16.08 -4.34
C TYR A 177 12.93 16.31 -3.05
N LEU A 178 12.48 15.67 -1.98
CA LEU A 178 13.31 15.31 -0.84
C LEU A 178 13.95 13.96 -1.18
N LEU A 179 15.26 13.94 -1.42
CA LEU A 179 16.00 12.74 -1.78
C LEU A 179 16.64 12.12 -0.54
N ILE A 180 16.40 10.82 -0.37
CA ILE A 180 16.96 10.00 0.70
C ILE A 180 17.79 8.89 0.09
N ALA A 181 19.06 8.83 0.52
CA ALA A 181 19.99 7.80 0.11
C ALA A 181 19.92 6.63 1.10
N LEU A 182 19.74 5.43 0.54
CA LEU A 182 19.68 4.17 1.27
C LEU A 182 20.60 3.15 0.60
N SER A 183 21.31 2.36 1.39
CA SER A 183 21.95 1.13 0.96
C SER A 183 21.00 -0.06 1.07
N GLU A 184 21.18 -1.11 0.26
CA GLU A 184 20.30 -2.28 0.26
C GLU A 184 20.30 -3.12 1.56
N ASP A 185 21.33 -2.95 2.38
CA ASP A 185 21.53 -3.57 3.70
C ASP A 185 21.06 -2.70 4.87
N GLU A 186 20.67 -1.45 4.63
CA GLU A 186 20.00 -0.62 5.61
C GLU A 186 18.59 -1.15 5.91
N HIS A 187 18.01 -0.69 7.02
CA HIS A 187 16.63 -0.98 7.37
C HIS A 187 15.76 0.25 7.20
N ILE A 188 14.55 0.05 6.72
CA ILE A 188 13.51 1.07 6.69
C ILE A 188 12.28 0.58 7.46
N GLY A 189 11.79 1.41 8.38
CA GLY A 189 10.58 1.15 9.17
C GLY A 189 9.35 1.90 8.68
N GLY A 190 8.16 1.42 9.04
CA GLY A 190 6.90 2.09 8.72
C GLY A 190 6.83 3.52 9.29
N VAL A 191 7.24 3.73 10.54
CA VAL A 191 7.34 5.07 11.15
C VAL A 191 8.37 5.96 10.44
N GLU A 192 9.51 5.41 10.03
CA GLU A 192 10.59 6.15 9.37
C GLU A 192 10.13 6.66 8.01
N LEU A 193 9.58 5.77 7.20
CA LEU A 193 9.01 6.11 5.90
C LEU A 193 7.85 7.11 6.03
N ALA A 194 6.96 6.93 7.00
CA ALA A 194 5.87 7.88 7.26
C ALA A 194 6.39 9.27 7.66
N SER A 195 7.46 9.33 8.46
CA SER A 195 8.06 10.59 8.90
C SER A 195 8.69 11.35 7.73
N LEU A 196 9.39 10.64 6.84
CA LEU A 196 9.91 11.19 5.59
C LEU A 196 8.82 11.72 4.65
N LEU A 197 7.75 10.95 4.47
CA LEU A 197 6.63 11.34 3.62
C LEU A 197 5.93 12.59 4.15
N LYS A 198 5.74 12.66 5.48
CA LYS A 198 5.22 13.85 6.14
C LYS A 198 6.13 15.05 5.94
N LEU A 199 7.44 14.88 6.15
CA LEU A 199 8.43 15.95 5.98
C LEU A 199 8.46 16.47 4.55
N ALA A 200 8.54 15.58 3.56
CA ALA A 200 8.50 15.95 2.14
C ALA A 200 7.25 16.77 1.83
N ARG A 201 6.08 16.33 2.31
CA ARG A 201 4.81 17.04 2.14
C ARG A 201 4.80 18.42 2.79
N GLU A 202 5.31 18.55 4.02
CA GLU A 202 5.41 19.84 4.73
C GLU A 202 6.33 20.82 4.00
N GLN A 203 7.32 20.32 3.27
CA GLN A 203 8.21 21.11 2.41
C GLN A 203 7.66 21.32 0.98
N GLY A 204 6.50 20.75 0.64
CA GLY A 204 5.94 20.82 -0.72
C GLY A 204 6.70 20.00 -1.76
N LEU A 205 7.45 18.98 -1.33
CA LEU A 205 8.28 18.09 -2.14
C LEU A 205 7.67 16.69 -2.24
N GLU A 206 8.05 15.95 -3.29
CA GLU A 206 7.81 14.50 -3.37
C GLU A 206 9.00 13.74 -2.72
N LEU A 207 8.73 12.62 -2.05
CA LEU A 207 9.83 11.80 -1.53
C LEU A 207 10.45 10.96 -2.65
N LEU A 208 11.77 11.03 -2.79
CA LEU A 208 12.57 10.26 -3.74
C LEU A 208 13.56 9.39 -2.97
N LEU A 209 13.38 8.08 -3.02
CA LEU A 209 14.35 7.14 -2.46
C LEU A 209 15.36 6.75 -3.54
N SER A 210 16.66 6.91 -3.25
CA SER A 210 17.74 6.33 -4.04
C SER A 210 18.34 5.16 -3.29
N ILE A 211 18.18 3.95 -3.83
CA ILE A 211 18.69 2.72 -3.23
C ILE A 211 19.94 2.29 -4.00
N THR A 212 21.07 2.26 -3.30
CA THR A 212 22.36 1.79 -3.81
C THR A 212 22.53 0.31 -3.44
N ASP A 213 22.77 -0.55 -4.43
CA ASP A 213 23.09 -1.96 -4.19
C ASP A 213 24.58 -2.19 -3.92
N SER A 214 24.94 -3.43 -3.56
CA SER A 214 26.32 -3.87 -3.31
C SER A 214 27.25 -3.75 -4.52
N GLU A 215 26.71 -3.61 -5.73
CA GLU A 215 27.48 -3.35 -6.97
C GLU A 215 27.53 -1.86 -7.32
N THR A 216 27.09 -0.98 -6.40
CA THR A 216 27.01 0.48 -6.54
C THR A 216 25.99 0.98 -7.56
N ALA A 217 25.14 0.11 -8.09
CA ALA A 217 24.03 0.49 -8.96
C ALA A 217 22.92 1.16 -8.14
N ILE A 218 22.34 2.24 -8.68
CA ILE A 218 21.33 3.05 -8.00
C ILE A 218 19.97 2.88 -8.66
N THR A 219 18.97 2.52 -7.86
CA THR A 219 17.55 2.49 -8.26
C THR A 219 16.78 3.62 -7.57
N TYR A 220 15.94 4.32 -8.33
CA TYR A 220 15.15 5.44 -7.83
C TYR A 220 13.66 5.08 -7.73
N TYR A 221 13.05 5.43 -6.60
CA TYR A 221 11.61 5.30 -6.37
C TYR A 221 11.02 6.62 -5.91
N VAL A 222 10.01 7.13 -6.62
CA VAL A 222 9.23 8.30 -6.22
C VAL A 222 7.99 7.83 -5.47
N LEU A 223 7.70 8.43 -4.32
CA LEU A 223 6.50 8.17 -3.55
C LEU A 223 5.56 9.37 -3.63
N LYS A 224 4.40 9.15 -4.26
CA LYS A 224 3.37 10.19 -4.47
C LYS A 224 2.18 9.94 -3.58
N GLN A 225 1.69 10.96 -2.89
CA GLN A 225 0.52 10.81 -2.04
C GLN A 225 -0.74 10.55 -2.88
N ILE A 226 -1.53 9.56 -2.48
CA ILE A 226 -2.86 9.28 -3.02
C ILE A 226 -3.89 9.80 -2.02
N VAL A 227 -4.77 10.67 -2.50
CA VAL A 227 -5.94 11.10 -1.72
C VAL A 227 -7.05 10.09 -1.93
N LEU A 228 -7.33 9.29 -0.89
CA LEU A 228 -8.49 8.41 -0.85
C LEU A 228 -9.64 9.14 -0.12
N PRO A 229 -10.70 9.60 -0.81
CA PRO A 229 -11.70 10.48 -0.22
C PRO A 229 -12.33 9.92 1.06
N GLY A 230 -12.36 10.75 2.11
CA GLY A 230 -12.89 10.41 3.43
C GLY A 230 -12.03 9.43 4.24
N SER A 231 -10.89 8.94 3.73
CA SER A 231 -9.98 8.07 4.50
C SER A 231 -9.33 8.82 5.65
N LYS A 232 -9.14 8.11 6.76
CA LYS A 232 -8.32 8.57 7.89
C LYS A 232 -6.86 8.10 7.79
N TYR A 233 -6.55 7.28 6.79
CA TYR A 233 -5.22 6.74 6.55
C TYR A 233 -4.57 7.42 5.35
N GLU A 234 -3.24 7.41 5.33
CA GLU A 234 -2.46 7.91 4.21
C GLU A 234 -2.06 6.74 3.29
N TYR A 235 -2.18 6.97 1.99
CA TYR A 235 -1.79 6.03 0.94
C TYR A 235 -0.83 6.70 -0.03
N TYR A 236 0.10 5.93 -0.57
CA TYR A 236 1.14 6.44 -1.45
C TYR A 236 1.33 5.51 -2.66
N GLU A 237 1.39 6.08 -3.85
CA GLU A 237 1.85 5.37 -5.04
C GLU A 237 3.37 5.33 -5.04
N ILE A 238 3.96 4.17 -5.31
CA ILE A 238 5.41 4.03 -5.49
C ILE A 238 5.69 3.72 -6.96
N GLU A 239 6.41 4.62 -7.60
CA GLU A 239 6.79 4.52 -9.00
C GLU A 239 8.30 4.35 -9.13
N TRP A 240 8.72 3.41 -9.99
CA TRP A 240 10.10 3.37 -10.46
C TRP A 240 10.37 4.59 -11.33
N MET A 241 11.42 5.34 -10.99
CA MET A 241 11.84 6.52 -11.73
C MET A 241 13.13 6.23 -12.47
N LYS A 242 13.13 6.57 -13.76
CA LYS A 242 14.37 6.73 -14.51
C LYS A 242 14.68 8.22 -14.58
N PRO A 243 15.75 8.69 -13.91
CA PRO A 243 16.14 10.10 -13.92
C PRO A 243 16.58 10.59 -15.31
#